data_AF-A0A9I9CQZ1-F1
#
_entry.id   AF-A0A9I9CQZ1-F1
#
_cell.length_a   1.000
_cell.length_b   1.000
_cell.length_c   1.000
_cell.angle_alpha   90.00
_cell.angle_beta   90.00
_cell.angle_gamma   90.00
#
_symmetry.space_group_name_H-M   'P 1'
#
loop_
_entity.id
_entity.type
_entity.pdbx_description
1 polymer ?
#
loop_
_entity_poly.entity_id
_entity_poly.type
_entity_poly.pdbx_seq_one_letter_code
_entity_poly.pdbx_strand_id
1 'polypeptide(L)'
;MESASMIRKPEAPARNWLELPADVIFMILQKLGAIEILTTAQNVCFLWYKICKDPLLWCVIDMHNSGDLNSFDHLEIMCKHAVKRTCG
;
A
#
# COMPACT_ATOMS: atom_id res chain seq x y z
N MET A 1 9.61 51.36 -0.89
CA MET A 1 8.64 50.27 -0.63
C MET A 1 9.44 49.00 -0.52
N GLU A 2 9.65 48.54 0.71
CA GLU A 2 10.27 47.26 1.02
C GLU A 2 9.35 46.07 0.66
N SER A 3 9.99 44.91 0.51
CA SER A 3 9.43 43.55 0.64
C SER A 3 8.83 42.91 -0.61
N ALA A 4 9.02 41.61 -0.88
CA ALA A 4 9.55 40.54 -0.03
C ALA A 4 10.49 39.63 -0.84
N SER A 5 11.67 39.36 -0.29
CA SER A 5 12.46 38.19 -0.68
C SER A 5 11.68 36.96 -0.27
N MET A 6 11.22 36.18 -1.25
CA MET A 6 10.65 34.86 -1.04
C MET A 6 11.78 33.95 -0.57
N ILE A 7 11.98 33.85 0.74
CA ILE A 7 12.88 32.86 1.34
C ILE A 7 12.36 31.49 0.89
N ARG A 8 13.03 30.87 -0.08
CA ARG A 8 12.75 29.48 -0.46
C ARG A 8 13.07 28.63 0.76
N LYS A 9 12.03 28.08 1.38
CA LYS A 9 12.17 27.08 2.44
C LYS A 9 12.98 25.93 1.82
N PRO A 10 14.10 25.48 2.43
CA PRO A 10 14.83 24.35 1.88
C PRO A 10 13.86 23.17 1.79
N GLU A 11 13.64 22.66 0.58
CA GLU A 11 12.85 21.44 0.41
C GLU A 11 13.57 20.34 1.17
N ALA A 12 12.87 19.73 2.12
CA ALA A 12 13.41 18.58 2.81
C ALA A 12 13.73 17.52 1.74
N PRO A 13 14.91 16.86 1.82
CA PRO A 13 15.26 15.84 0.85
C PRO A 13 14.14 14.80 0.78
N ALA A 14 13.70 14.47 -0.44
CA ALA A 14 12.66 13.48 -0.66
C ALA A 14 13.06 12.16 0.00
N ARG A 15 12.18 11.62 0.85
CA ARG A 15 12.46 10.38 1.58
C ARG A 15 12.48 9.21 0.60
N ASN A 16 13.61 8.51 0.50
CA ASN A 16 13.73 7.34 -0.35
C ASN A 16 13.08 6.13 0.32
N TRP A 17 11.84 5.83 -0.03
CA TRP A 17 11.11 4.66 0.48
C TRP A 17 11.74 3.31 0.06
N LEU A 18 12.63 3.31 -0.94
CA LEU A 18 13.35 2.12 -1.39
C LEU A 18 14.50 1.72 -0.46
N GLU A 19 14.97 2.63 0.39
CA GLU A 19 16.02 2.35 1.38
C GLU A 19 15.47 1.73 2.67
N LEU A 20 14.15 1.64 2.80
CA LEU A 20 13.55 1.00 3.97
C LEU A 20 13.82 -0.50 3.97
N PRO A 21 14.17 -1.08 5.13
CA PRO A 21 14.20 -2.51 5.32
C PRO A 21 12.88 -3.19 4.93
N ALA A 22 12.97 -4.41 4.40
CA ALA A 22 11.80 -5.13 3.86
C ALA A 22 10.74 -5.44 4.94
N ASP A 23 11.15 -5.68 6.18
CA ASP A 23 10.29 -5.87 7.35
C ASP A 23 9.50 -4.61 7.70
N VAL A 24 10.11 -3.42 7.58
CA VAL A 24 9.41 -2.14 7.77
C VAL A 24 8.36 -1.94 6.68
N ILE A 25 8.69 -2.25 5.43
CA ILE A 25 7.73 -2.18 4.32
C ILE A 25 6.59 -3.19 4.55
N PHE A 26 6.91 -4.41 4.99
CA PHE A 26 5.91 -5.41 5.35
C PHE A 26 4.95 -4.89 6.43
N MET A 27 5.46 -4.28 7.50
CA MET A 27 4.63 -3.67 8.55
C MET A 27 3.74 -2.54 8.04
N ILE A 28 4.21 -1.72 7.10
CA ILE A 28 3.40 -0.68 6.46
C ILE A 28 2.27 -1.33 5.66
N LEU A 29 2.59 -2.33 4.84
CA LEU A 29 1.61 -3.05 4.02
C LEU A 29 0.56 -3.77 4.87
N GLN A 30 0.92 -4.30 6.05
CA GLN A 30 -0.02 -4.89 7.00
C GLN A 30 -1.05 -3.92 7.57
N LYS A 31 -0.81 -2.60 7.46
CA LYS A 31 -1.79 -1.58 7.86
C LYS A 31 -2.78 -1.22 6.74
N LEU A 32 -2.53 -1.68 5.53
CA LEU A 32 -3.41 -1.47 4.40
C LEU A 32 -4.49 -2.54 4.36
N GLY A 33 -5.67 -2.17 3.87
CA GLY A 33 -6.73 -3.13 3.58
C GLY A 33 -6.36 -4.02 2.38
N ALA A 34 -6.96 -5.21 2.31
CA ALA A 34 -6.78 -6.13 1.19
C ALA A 34 -7.12 -5.46 -0.16
N ILE A 35 -8.11 -4.57 -0.19
CA ILE A 35 -8.49 -3.81 -1.37
C ILE A 35 -7.30 -2.96 -1.86
N GLU A 36 -6.73 -2.13 -0.99
CA GLU A 36 -5.61 -1.24 -1.32
C GLU A 36 -4.36 -2.02 -1.74
N ILE A 37 -4.10 -3.17 -1.08
CA ILE A 37 -2.99 -4.05 -1.44
C ILE A 37 -3.17 -4.58 -2.88
N LEU A 38 -4.40 -5.01 -3.23
CA LEU A 38 -4.71 -5.57 -4.55
C LEU A 38 -4.79 -4.53 -5.67
N THR A 39 -5.24 -3.32 -5.40
CA THR A 39 -5.42 -2.31 -6.46
C THR A 39 -4.21 -1.42 -6.63
N THR A 40 -3.48 -1.15 -5.54
CA THR A 40 -2.51 -0.05 -5.51
C THR A 40 -1.15 -0.50 -5.03
N ALA A 41 -1.03 -1.04 -3.81
CA ALA A 41 0.28 -1.26 -3.18
C ALA A 41 1.17 -2.24 -3.97
N GLN A 42 0.62 -3.33 -4.50
CA GLN A 42 1.38 -4.29 -5.30
C GLN A 42 1.91 -3.73 -6.63
N ASN A 43 1.44 -2.55 -7.07
CA ASN A 43 1.81 -1.92 -8.33
C ASN A 43 2.82 -0.77 -8.19
N VAL A 44 3.28 -0.47 -6.96
CA VAL A 44 4.19 0.66 -6.68
C VAL A 44 5.60 0.38 -7.21
N CYS A 45 6.20 -0.73 -6.79
CA CYS A 45 7.54 -1.14 -7.22
C CYS A 45 7.73 -2.65 -7.06
N PHE A 46 8.82 -3.19 -7.61
CA PHE A 46 9.10 -4.62 -7.58
C PHE A 46 9.26 -5.19 -6.16
N LEU A 47 9.82 -4.41 -5.22
CA LEU A 47 9.96 -4.83 -3.82
C LEU A 47 8.59 -4.98 -3.15
N TRP A 48 7.71 -4.00 -3.32
CA TRP A 48 6.34 -4.06 -2.77
C TRP A 48 5.54 -5.18 -3.41
N TYR A 49 5.67 -5.38 -4.72
CA TYR A 49 5.05 -6.50 -5.44
C TYR A 49 5.43 -7.85 -4.82
N LYS A 50 6.74 -8.07 -4.57
CA LYS A 50 7.22 -9.30 -3.93
C LYS A 50 6.62 -9.51 -2.54
N ILE A 51 6.62 -8.47 -1.71
CA ILE A 51 6.07 -8.55 -0.36
C ILE A 51 4.54 -8.79 -0.39
N CYS A 52 3.82 -8.17 -1.33
CA CYS A 52 2.38 -8.38 -1.53
C CYS A 52 2.01 -9.82 -1.96
N LYS A 53 3.01 -10.62 -2.38
CA LYS A 53 2.84 -12.05 -2.70
C LYS A 53 3.20 -12.97 -1.53
N ASP A 54 3.78 -12.44 -0.45
CA ASP A 54 4.11 -13.21 0.74
C ASP A 54 2.82 -13.65 1.46
N PRO A 55 2.60 -14.96 1.69
CA PRO A 55 1.43 -15.45 2.42
C PRO A 55 1.25 -14.85 3.81
N LEU A 56 2.34 -14.48 4.48
CA LEU A 56 2.30 -13.88 5.82
C LEU A 56 1.59 -12.52 5.84
N LEU A 57 1.58 -11.81 4.71
CA LEU A 57 0.83 -10.56 4.58
C LEU A 57 -0.68 -10.81 4.57
N TRP A 58 -1.11 -12.00 4.17
CA TRP A 58 -2.51 -12.38 3.99
C TRP A 58 -3.08 -13.19 5.17
N CYS A 59 -2.31 -13.42 6.24
CA CYS A 59 -2.80 -14.10 7.44
C CYS A 59 -3.98 -13.39 8.11
N VAL A 60 -4.09 -12.06 7.93
CA VAL A 60 -5.25 -11.26 8.36
C VAL A 60 -5.75 -10.49 7.14
N ILE A 61 -6.99 -10.74 6.73
CA ILE A 61 -7.58 -10.11 5.54
C ILE A 61 -8.61 -9.08 5.99
N ASP A 62 -8.25 -7.80 5.90
CA ASP A 62 -9.19 -6.70 6.09
C ASP A 62 -9.84 -6.31 4.76
N MET A 63 -11.13 -6.62 4.61
CA MET A 63 -11.93 -6.27 3.43
C MET A 63 -12.84 -5.05 3.67
N HIS A 64 -12.55 -4.23 4.69
CA HIS A 64 -13.30 -3.01 4.94
C HIS A 64 -13.25 -2.08 3.73
N ASN A 65 -14.43 -1.62 3.31
CA ASN A 65 -14.62 -0.75 2.16
C ASN A 65 -15.25 0.56 2.63
N SER A 66 -14.47 1.64 2.71
CA SER A 66 -14.93 2.95 3.17
C SER A 66 -15.60 3.81 2.09
N GLY A 67 -15.70 3.35 0.82
CA GLY A 67 -16.46 4.07 -0.21
C GLY A 67 -16.26 3.60 -1.67
N ASP A 68 -17.36 3.68 -2.42
CA ASP A 68 -17.55 3.67 -3.89
C ASP A 68 -17.02 2.51 -4.77
N LEU A 69 -16.71 1.35 -4.19
CA LEU A 69 -16.72 0.11 -4.97
C LEU A 69 -18.17 -0.39 -5.10
N ASN A 70 -18.93 0.23 -5.99
CA ASN A 70 -20.36 0.04 -6.19
C ASN A 70 -20.76 -1.32 -6.81
N SER A 71 -19.95 -2.36 -6.60
CA SER A 71 -20.22 -3.73 -7.04
C SER A 71 -19.72 -4.70 -5.97
N PHE A 72 -20.66 -5.32 -5.27
CA PHE A 72 -20.39 -6.42 -4.33
C PHE A 72 -19.63 -7.57 -5.00
N ASP A 73 -19.84 -7.76 -6.32
CA ASP A 73 -19.16 -8.76 -7.13
C ASP A 73 -17.64 -8.56 -7.14
N HIS A 74 -17.15 -7.30 -7.14
CA HIS A 74 -15.72 -7.04 -7.08
C HIS A 74 -15.11 -7.40 -5.72
N LEU A 75 -15.85 -7.21 -4.64
CA LEU A 75 -15.37 -7.57 -3.29
C LEU A 75 -15.27 -9.08 -3.11
N GLU A 76 -16.21 -9.86 -3.65
CA GLU A 76 -16.12 -11.32 -3.61
C GLU A 76 -14.89 -11.83 -4.37
N ILE A 77 -14.65 -11.31 -5.58
CA ILE A 77 -13.47 -11.66 -6.38
C ILE A 77 -12.18 -11.30 -5.64
N MET A 78 -12.12 -10.10 -5.04
CA MET A 78 -10.97 -9.66 -4.24
C MET A 78 -10.76 -10.56 -3.02
N CYS A 79 -11.83 -10.93 -2.31
CA CYS A 79 -11.77 -11.83 -1.16
C CYS A 79 -11.20 -13.20 -1.55
N LYS A 80 -11.71 -13.80 -2.63
CA LYS A 80 -11.17 -15.07 -3.17
C LYS A 80 -9.70 -14.94 -3.53
N HIS A 81 -9.29 -13.82 -4.12
CA HIS A 81 -7.90 -13.58 -4.51
C HIS A 81 -6.97 -13.38 -3.30
N ALA A 82 -7.47 -12.76 -2.24
CA ALA A 82 -6.79 -12.62 -0.95
C ALA A 82 -6.60 -13.99 -0.28
N VAL A 83 -7.69 -14.77 -0.16
CA VAL A 83 -7.66 -16.14 0.40
C VAL A 83 -6.72 -17.04 -0.37
N LYS A 84 -6.68 -16.98 -1.71
CA LYS A 84 -5.73 -17.79 -2.49
C LYS A 84 -4.27 -17.52 -2.13
N ARG A 85 -3.92 -16.29 -1.73
CA ARG A 85 -2.54 -15.94 -1.36
C ARG A 85 -2.14 -16.46 0.02
N THR A 86 -3.09 -16.88 0.87
CA THR A 86 -2.74 -17.45 2.18
C THR A 86 -2.10 -18.84 2.07
N CYS A 87 -2.27 -19.53 0.95
CA CYS A 87 -1.87 -20.94 0.78
C CYS A 87 -0.52 -21.15 0.09
N GLY A 88 0.15 -20.08 -0.39
CA GLY A 88 1.40 -20.17 -1.16
C GLY A 88 1.17 -20.50 -2.63
#